data_AF-A0A7S0CWF0-F1
#
_entry.id   AF-A0A7S0CWF0-F1
#
_cell.length_a   1.000
_cell.length_b   1.000
_cell.length_c   1.000
_cell.angle_alpha   90.00
_cell.angle_beta   90.00
_cell.angle_gamma   90.00
#
_symmetry.space_group_name_H-M   'P 1'
#
loop_
_entity.id
_entity.type
_entity.pdbx_description
1 polymer ?
#
loop_
_entity_poly.entity_id
_entity_poly.type
_entity_poly.pdbx_seq_one_letter_code
_entity_poly.pdbx_strand_id
1 'polypeptide(L)'
;VICLCDMMLVTTGLVASYIERYRCGQWSHDVHLPSFSPERIAIVACLTGAFVQYLNQQTEESVLTVLVLGKLFTDSLMWIWNPTWLGEFPVVYSNLPTIVCLVLAICLPYGLTALANALQPGFLDVESVVFSVILTVITVIALICWSLSVKGEHGEIQDLYGPSLSNPMRILVFGLFNAIMEEIEFRGLMIASLYPNPIQESEAGYPLSFSKILASSEGVIAVSIQCILFGFDHALNGFPTGPSGFVLSAGWAFALGLLRLKSNGIALTYIIHVIADVTIGFLIRASAKPSKKWA
;
A
#
# COMPACT_ATOMS: atom_id res chain seq x y z
N VAL A 1 13.28 19.52 2.76
CA VAL A 1 13.76 19.29 1.38
C VAL A 1 15.30 19.24 1.34
N ILE A 2 16.04 20.29 1.70
CA ILE A 2 17.53 20.28 1.66
C ILE A 2 18.14 19.12 2.48
N CYS A 3 17.78 18.94 3.77
CA CYS A 3 18.24 17.79 4.57
C CYS A 3 17.85 16.41 4.00
N LEU A 4 16.79 16.35 3.20
CA LEU A 4 16.25 15.11 2.64
C LEU A 4 16.96 14.74 1.33
N CYS A 5 17.24 15.75 0.49
CA CYS A 5 18.16 15.63 -0.62
C CYS A 5 19.55 15.22 -0.12
N ASP A 6 20.03 15.79 1.00
CA ASP A 6 21.30 15.41 1.61
C ASP A 6 21.28 13.96 2.12
N MET A 7 20.20 13.49 2.78
CA MET A 7 20.07 12.08 3.17
C MET A 7 20.04 11.13 1.98
N MET A 8 19.31 11.45 0.92
CA MET A 8 19.26 10.59 -0.27
C MET A 8 20.57 10.62 -1.04
N LEU A 9 21.25 11.77 -1.15
CA LEU A 9 22.61 11.89 -1.69
C LEU A 9 23.63 11.11 -0.87
N VAL A 10 23.52 11.14 0.47
CA VAL A 10 24.34 10.34 1.37
C VAL A 10 24.05 8.85 1.18
N THR A 11 22.79 8.45 1.05
CA THR A 11 22.42 7.03 0.84
C THR A 11 22.92 6.54 -0.52
N THR A 12 22.75 7.34 -1.57
CA THR A 12 23.23 7.03 -2.93
C THR A 12 24.76 7.03 -2.99
N GLY A 13 25.40 7.97 -2.29
CA GLY A 13 26.86 8.05 -2.15
C GLY A 13 27.45 6.92 -1.31
N LEU A 14 26.75 6.47 -0.27
CA LEU A 14 27.12 5.30 0.53
C LEU A 14 26.98 4.02 -0.29
N VAL A 15 25.91 3.87 -1.08
CA VAL A 15 25.75 2.75 -2.02
C VAL A 15 26.86 2.78 -3.09
N ALA A 16 27.14 3.93 -3.68
CA ALA A 16 28.22 4.08 -4.67
C ALA A 16 29.61 3.80 -4.08
N SER A 17 29.92 4.33 -2.89
CA SER A 17 31.19 4.10 -2.19
C SER A 17 31.33 2.63 -1.74
N TYR A 18 30.22 2.01 -1.32
CA TYR A 18 30.18 0.59 -0.98
C TYR A 18 30.50 -0.30 -2.19
N ILE A 19 29.91 0.01 -3.35
CA ILE A 19 30.19 -0.67 -4.62
C ILE A 19 31.65 -0.49 -5.06
N GLU A 20 32.21 0.71 -4.88
CA GLU A 20 33.60 1.00 -5.24
C GLU A 20 34.60 0.22 -4.35
N ARG A 21 34.33 0.14 -3.03
CA ARG A 21 35.13 -0.67 -2.11
C ARG A 21 35.04 -2.17 -2.39
N TYR A 22 33.87 -2.66 -2.83
CA TYR A 22 33.70 -4.04 -3.28
C TYR A 22 34.52 -4.31 -4.55
N ARG A 23 34.50 -3.41 -5.54
CA ARG A 23 35.32 -3.51 -6.76
C ARG A 23 36.83 -3.48 -6.48
N CYS A 24 37.26 -2.73 -5.47
CA CYS A 24 38.67 -2.61 -5.10
C CYS A 24 39.18 -3.78 -4.23
N GLY A 25 38.37 -4.83 -4.00
CA GLY A 25 38.79 -6.00 -3.24
C GLY A 25 39.10 -5.73 -1.77
N GLN A 26 38.56 -4.64 -1.20
CA GLN A 26 38.83 -4.24 0.19
C GLN A 26 38.03 -5.03 1.24
N TRP A 27 37.28 -6.06 0.84
CA TRP A 27 36.49 -6.89 1.74
C TRP A 27 37.01 -8.33 1.73
N SER A 28 37.40 -8.81 2.91
CA SER A 28 37.82 -10.19 3.12
C SER A 28 36.64 -11.15 2.94
N HIS A 29 36.75 -11.92 1.86
CA HIS A 29 36.04 -13.11 1.33
C HIS A 29 34.89 -13.87 2.03
N ASP A 30 34.35 -13.53 3.20
CA ASP A 30 33.37 -14.42 3.88
C ASP A 30 31.90 -13.97 3.86
N VAL A 31 31.54 -12.97 3.04
CA VAL A 31 30.12 -12.58 2.87
C VAL A 31 29.71 -12.76 1.41
N HIS A 32 29.01 -13.85 1.12
CA HIS A 32 28.34 -14.06 -0.17
C HIS A 32 27.14 -13.10 -0.27
N LEU A 33 27.39 -11.88 -0.76
CA LEU A 33 26.32 -10.97 -1.15
C LEU A 33 25.78 -11.35 -2.54
N PRO A 34 24.47 -11.14 -2.80
CA PRO A 34 23.93 -11.27 -4.14
C PRO A 34 24.66 -10.30 -5.09
N SER A 35 25.17 -10.79 -6.21
CA SER A 35 25.76 -9.94 -7.24
C SER A 35 24.66 -9.16 -7.96
N PHE A 36 24.51 -7.88 -7.63
CA PHE A 36 23.66 -6.98 -8.42
C PHE A 36 24.38 -6.63 -9.72
N SER A 37 23.67 -6.74 -10.85
CA SER A 37 24.23 -6.34 -12.13
C SER A 37 24.37 -4.80 -12.17
N PRO A 38 25.45 -4.25 -12.77
CA PRO A 38 25.66 -2.79 -12.87
C PRO A 38 24.47 -2.03 -13.47
N GLU A 39 23.70 -2.67 -14.34
CA GLU A 39 22.49 -2.13 -14.97
C GLU A 39 21.39 -1.86 -13.94
N ARG A 40 21.20 -2.75 -12.96
CA ARG A 40 20.18 -2.59 -11.90
C ARG A 40 20.49 -1.39 -11.00
N ILE A 41 21.78 -1.20 -10.67
CA ILE A 41 22.25 -0.07 -9.86
C ILE A 41 22.07 1.24 -10.62
N ALA A 42 22.39 1.27 -11.91
CA ALA A 42 22.23 2.45 -12.75
C ALA A 42 20.75 2.86 -12.89
N ILE A 43 19.84 1.91 -13.06
CA ILE A 43 18.39 2.15 -13.07
C ILE A 43 17.94 2.77 -11.75
N VAL A 44 18.39 2.22 -10.62
CA VAL A 44 18.04 2.74 -9.29
C VAL A 44 18.54 4.17 -9.07
N ALA A 45 19.79 4.46 -9.46
CA ALA A 45 20.37 5.79 -9.34
C ALA A 45 19.70 6.82 -10.27
N CYS A 46 19.37 6.43 -11.51
CA CYS A 46 18.66 7.30 -12.45
C CYS A 46 17.22 7.61 -12.00
N LEU A 47 16.49 6.62 -11.50
CA LEU A 47 15.15 6.81 -10.94
C LEU A 47 15.21 7.72 -9.71
N THR A 48 16.19 7.52 -8.82
CA THR A 48 16.41 8.36 -7.65
C THR A 48 16.77 9.81 -8.02
N GLY A 49 17.64 10.01 -9.00
CA GLY A 49 18.05 11.34 -9.46
C GLY A 49 16.91 12.11 -10.15
N ALA A 50 16.16 11.44 -11.03
CA ALA A 50 14.96 12.01 -11.65
C ALA A 50 13.90 12.36 -10.61
N PHE A 51 13.73 11.50 -9.61
CA PHE A 51 12.81 11.71 -8.49
C PHE A 51 13.17 12.94 -7.64
N VAL A 52 14.44 13.11 -7.26
CA VAL A 52 14.92 14.27 -6.49
C VAL A 52 14.77 15.57 -7.30
N GLN A 53 15.09 15.54 -8.59
CA GLN A 53 14.98 16.70 -9.46
C GLN A 53 13.52 17.12 -9.68
N TYR A 54 12.62 16.16 -9.70
CA TYR A 54 11.17 16.37 -9.82
C TYR A 54 10.54 16.88 -8.52
N LEU A 55 10.95 16.35 -7.35
CA LEU A 55 10.52 16.83 -6.03
C LEU A 55 10.80 18.32 -5.82
N ASN A 56 11.81 18.88 -6.48
CA ASN A 56 12.11 20.30 -6.43
C ASN A 56 11.08 21.20 -7.14
N GLN A 57 10.19 20.63 -7.96
CA GLN A 57 9.19 21.41 -8.70
C GLN A 57 7.93 21.74 -7.88
N GLN A 58 7.71 21.07 -6.74
CA GLN A 58 6.60 21.31 -5.78
C GLN A 58 5.21 21.47 -6.42
N THR A 59 4.91 20.69 -7.45
CA THR A 59 3.61 20.67 -8.13
C THR A 59 2.69 19.59 -7.54
N GLU A 60 1.39 19.61 -7.84
CA GLU A 60 0.45 18.54 -7.47
C GLU A 60 0.90 17.18 -8.03
N GLU A 61 1.44 17.19 -9.25
CA GLU A 61 2.00 16.03 -9.93
C GLU A 61 3.21 15.42 -9.16
N SER A 62 3.89 16.22 -8.32
CA SER A 62 5.01 15.79 -7.45
C SER A 62 4.57 14.69 -6.49
N VAL A 63 3.39 14.82 -5.86
CA VAL A 63 2.90 13.83 -4.88
C VAL A 63 2.50 12.54 -5.56
N LEU A 64 1.76 12.61 -6.67
CA LEU A 64 1.36 11.43 -7.42
C LEU A 64 2.57 10.62 -7.89
N THR A 65 3.59 11.31 -8.40
CA THR A 65 4.83 10.68 -8.87
C THR A 65 5.59 10.04 -7.71
N VAL A 66 5.64 10.67 -6.52
CA VAL A 66 6.21 10.06 -5.31
C VAL A 66 5.49 8.79 -4.92
N LEU A 67 4.16 8.78 -4.94
CA LEU A 67 3.39 7.62 -4.54
C LEU A 67 3.52 6.51 -5.58
N VAL A 68 3.29 6.81 -6.86
CA VAL A 68 3.30 5.82 -7.93
C VAL A 68 4.71 5.33 -8.24
N LEU A 69 5.65 6.24 -8.54
CA LEU A 69 7.03 5.83 -8.84
C LEU A 69 7.75 5.34 -7.60
N GLY A 70 7.52 5.96 -6.43
CA GLY A 70 8.06 5.47 -5.17
C GLY A 70 7.58 4.05 -4.91
N LYS A 71 6.28 3.77 -4.99
CA LYS A 71 5.75 2.42 -4.79
C LYS A 71 6.28 1.42 -5.80
N LEU A 72 6.22 1.72 -7.09
CA LEU A 72 6.77 0.85 -8.15
C LEU A 72 8.26 0.59 -7.94
N PHE A 73 9.02 1.60 -7.52
CA PHE A 73 10.43 1.49 -7.21
C PHE A 73 10.67 0.64 -5.97
N THR A 74 9.90 0.82 -4.90
CA THR A 74 10.05 0.06 -3.66
C THR A 74 9.68 -1.40 -3.84
N ASP A 75 8.60 -1.69 -4.58
CA ASP A 75 8.20 -3.06 -4.91
C ASP A 75 9.26 -3.74 -5.79
N SER A 76 9.82 -3.00 -6.75
CA SER A 76 10.92 -3.48 -7.58
C SER A 76 12.18 -3.73 -6.75
N LEU A 77 12.51 -2.86 -5.80
CA LEU A 77 13.64 -3.04 -4.89
C LEU A 77 13.42 -4.24 -3.96
N MET A 78 12.23 -4.43 -3.42
CA MET A 78 11.92 -5.59 -2.56
C MET A 78 11.97 -6.90 -3.35
N TRP A 79 11.56 -6.90 -4.62
CA TRP A 79 11.72 -8.06 -5.51
C TRP A 79 13.20 -8.35 -5.82
N ILE A 80 14.03 -7.31 -5.93
CA ILE A 80 15.47 -7.43 -6.17
C ILE A 80 16.25 -7.78 -4.89
N TRP A 81 15.79 -7.29 -3.74
CA TRP A 81 16.43 -7.36 -2.44
C TRP A 81 15.59 -8.23 -1.51
N ASN A 82 15.70 -9.55 -1.64
CA ASN A 82 15.12 -10.48 -0.67
C ASN A 82 16.12 -10.67 0.48
N PRO A 83 15.95 -9.99 1.65
CA PRO A 83 16.93 -10.06 2.71
C PRO A 83 16.59 -11.25 3.60
N THR A 84 16.94 -12.45 3.15
CA THR A 84 16.82 -13.67 3.97
C THR A 84 17.70 -13.64 5.23
N TRP A 85 18.51 -12.59 5.43
CA TRP A 85 19.54 -12.47 6.47
C TRP A 85 19.17 -11.55 7.67
N LEU A 86 18.02 -10.87 7.66
CA LEU A 86 17.66 -9.87 8.69
C LEU A 86 16.81 -10.39 9.89
N GLY A 87 16.60 -11.70 10.04
CA GLY A 87 16.01 -12.28 11.27
C GLY A 87 14.50 -12.08 11.44
N GLU A 88 14.01 -12.21 12.69
CA GLU A 88 12.59 -12.43 13.10
C GLU A 88 11.61 -11.26 12.89
N PHE A 89 11.99 -10.17 12.21
CA PHE A 89 11.08 -9.02 11.97
C PHE A 89 10.83 -8.69 10.48
N PRO A 90 10.46 -9.65 9.59
CA PRO A 90 10.40 -9.37 8.16
C PRO A 90 9.32 -8.34 7.78
N VAL A 91 8.26 -8.24 8.57
CA VAL A 91 7.08 -7.39 8.31
C VAL A 91 7.37 -5.89 8.39
N VAL A 92 8.20 -5.47 9.35
CA VAL A 92 8.52 -4.03 9.51
C VAL A 92 9.42 -3.56 8.37
N TYR A 93 10.33 -4.43 7.89
CA TYR A 93 11.25 -4.11 6.81
C TYR A 93 10.60 -4.15 5.43
N SER A 94 9.62 -5.04 5.19
CA SER A 94 8.90 -5.05 3.91
C SER A 94 8.10 -3.78 3.68
N ASN A 95 7.61 -3.16 4.76
CA ASN A 95 6.77 -1.97 4.67
C ASN A 95 7.57 -0.66 4.87
N LEU A 96 8.84 -0.73 5.29
CA LEU A 96 9.68 0.44 5.50
C LEU A 96 9.77 1.35 4.26
N PRO A 97 9.95 0.82 3.04
CA PRO A 97 10.02 1.67 1.86
C PRO A 97 8.69 2.39 1.58
N THR A 98 7.55 1.70 1.73
CA THR A 98 6.20 2.29 1.64
C THR A 98 6.02 3.39 2.68
N ILE A 99 6.42 3.14 3.94
CA ILE A 99 6.38 4.13 5.02
C ILE A 99 7.23 5.35 4.67
N VAL A 100 8.44 5.16 4.12
CA VAL A 100 9.28 6.28 3.68
C VAL A 100 8.61 7.06 2.56
N CYS A 101 8.09 6.40 1.52
CA CYS A 101 7.37 7.06 0.44
C CYS A 101 6.15 7.84 0.94
N LEU A 102 5.41 7.27 1.90
CA LEU A 102 4.26 7.91 2.54
C LEU A 102 4.68 9.15 3.33
N VAL A 103 5.74 9.04 4.16
CA VAL A 103 6.29 10.18 4.90
C VAL A 103 6.77 11.27 3.93
N LEU A 104 7.47 10.91 2.86
CA LEU A 104 7.93 11.85 1.85
C LEU A 104 6.75 12.56 1.16
N ALA A 105 5.73 11.80 0.76
CA ALA A 105 4.53 12.35 0.15
C ALA A 105 3.82 13.33 1.10
N ILE A 106 3.65 12.96 2.37
CA ILE A 106 3.01 13.80 3.39
C ILE A 106 3.84 15.06 3.69
N CYS A 107 5.17 14.96 3.68
CA CYS A 107 6.06 16.09 3.90
C CYS A 107 6.05 17.13 2.77
N LEU A 108 5.44 16.83 1.62
CA LEU A 108 5.20 17.82 0.58
C LEU A 108 3.97 18.67 0.94
N PRO A 109 3.99 20.00 0.69
CA PRO A 109 2.87 20.87 1.03
C PRO A 109 1.53 20.37 0.51
N TYR A 110 1.50 19.89 -0.75
CA TYR A 110 0.30 19.32 -1.36
C TYR A 110 -0.14 18.00 -0.70
N GLY A 111 0.79 17.13 -0.30
CA GLY A 111 0.45 15.86 0.33
C GLY A 111 -0.15 16.04 1.72
N LEU A 112 0.31 17.06 2.47
CA LEU A 112 -0.31 17.42 3.74
C LEU A 112 -1.75 17.93 3.54
N THR A 113 -1.99 18.76 2.52
CA THR A 113 -3.34 19.23 2.17
C THR A 113 -4.24 18.08 1.72
N ALA A 114 -3.74 17.21 0.84
CA ALA A 114 -4.45 16.02 0.37
C ALA A 114 -4.84 15.10 1.55
N LEU A 115 -3.90 14.84 2.46
CA LEU A 115 -4.14 14.06 3.66
C LEU A 115 -5.16 14.74 4.58
N ALA A 116 -5.00 16.04 4.86
CA ALA A 116 -5.93 16.79 5.71
C ALA A 116 -7.36 16.78 5.16
N ASN A 117 -7.51 16.85 3.83
CA ASN A 117 -8.80 16.74 3.15
C ASN A 117 -9.37 15.32 3.24
N ALA A 118 -8.51 14.29 3.21
CA ALA A 118 -8.95 12.91 3.31
C ALA A 118 -9.32 12.47 4.74
N LEU A 119 -8.65 13.02 5.74
CA LEU A 119 -8.93 12.78 7.16
C LEU A 119 -10.19 13.49 7.66
N GLN A 120 -10.87 14.25 6.80
CA GLN A 120 -12.18 14.79 7.14
C GLN A 120 -13.14 13.63 7.47
N PRO A 121 -14.06 13.79 8.44
CA PRO A 121 -15.01 12.74 8.83
C PRO A 121 -15.85 12.20 7.67
N GLY A 122 -16.01 13.00 6.61
CA GLY A 122 -16.85 12.69 5.47
C GLY A 122 -18.35 12.85 5.77
N PHE A 123 -19.16 12.66 4.74
CA PHE A 123 -20.62 12.62 4.80
C PHE A 123 -21.10 11.21 5.11
N LEU A 124 -22.00 11.10 6.08
CA LEU A 124 -22.69 9.86 6.45
C LEU A 124 -24.13 9.91 5.99
N ASP A 125 -24.33 9.84 4.67
CA ASP A 125 -25.68 9.70 4.10
C ASP A 125 -26.16 8.24 4.14
N VAL A 126 -27.48 8.03 4.01
CA VAL A 126 -28.11 6.70 4.09
C VAL A 126 -27.57 5.76 3.01
N GLU A 127 -27.33 6.25 1.79
CA GLU A 127 -26.82 5.45 0.68
C GLU A 127 -25.39 4.96 0.98
N SER A 128 -24.52 5.83 1.53
CA SER A 128 -23.16 5.49 1.97
C SER A 128 -23.16 4.44 3.07
N VAL A 129 -24.05 4.55 4.06
CA VAL A 129 -24.18 3.59 5.17
C VAL A 129 -24.69 2.24 4.66
N VAL A 130 -25.75 2.23 3.85
CA VAL A 130 -26.30 0.99 3.27
C VAL A 130 -25.25 0.31 2.39
N PHE A 131 -24.55 1.06 1.54
CA PHE A 131 -23.46 0.53 0.72
C PHE A 131 -22.35 -0.05 1.58
N SER A 132 -21.96 0.63 2.66
CA SER A 132 -20.93 0.14 3.59
C SER A 132 -21.31 -1.19 4.23
N VAL A 133 -22.54 -1.32 4.73
CA VAL A 133 -23.04 -2.56 5.34
C VAL A 133 -23.04 -3.70 4.33
N ILE A 134 -23.56 -3.47 3.11
CA ILE A 134 -23.57 -4.46 2.04
C ILE A 134 -22.14 -4.87 1.68
N LEU A 135 -21.24 -3.90 1.50
CA LEU A 135 -19.85 -4.15 1.14
C LEU A 135 -19.13 -4.95 2.23
N THR A 136 -19.34 -4.65 3.52
CA THR A 136 -18.79 -5.43 4.62
C THR A 136 -19.22 -6.90 4.56
N VAL A 137 -20.52 -7.15 4.39
CA VAL A 137 -21.06 -8.52 4.33
C VAL A 137 -20.48 -9.28 3.12
N ILE A 138 -20.49 -8.64 1.94
CA ILE A 138 -19.92 -9.23 0.72
C ILE A 138 -18.43 -9.51 0.90
N THR A 139 -17.67 -8.59 1.51
CA THR A 139 -16.23 -8.73 1.75
C THR A 139 -15.94 -9.96 2.60
N VAL A 140 -16.62 -10.12 3.74
CA VAL A 140 -16.41 -11.27 4.63
C VAL A 140 -16.75 -12.58 3.90
N ILE A 141 -17.87 -12.64 3.19
CA ILE A 141 -18.27 -13.83 2.43
C ILE A 141 -17.25 -14.14 1.33
N ALA A 142 -16.83 -13.14 0.56
CA ALA A 142 -15.87 -13.32 -0.53
C ALA A 142 -14.51 -13.83 -0.03
N LEU A 143 -14.00 -13.29 1.08
CA LEU A 143 -12.74 -13.75 1.69
C LEU A 143 -12.84 -15.20 2.19
N ILE A 144 -13.96 -15.58 2.82
CA ILE A 144 -14.20 -16.97 3.24
C ILE A 144 -14.27 -17.89 2.01
N CYS A 145 -15.06 -17.54 1.00
CA CYS A 145 -15.19 -18.32 -0.23
C CYS A 145 -13.85 -18.48 -0.96
N TRP A 146 -13.07 -17.41 -1.05
CA TRP A 146 -11.73 -17.46 -1.64
C TRP A 146 -10.80 -18.38 -0.84
N SER A 147 -10.76 -18.24 0.49
CA SER A 147 -9.97 -19.09 1.38
C SER A 147 -10.31 -20.58 1.21
N LEU A 148 -11.60 -20.91 1.10
CA LEU A 148 -12.07 -22.27 0.81
C LEU A 148 -11.65 -22.73 -0.58
N SER A 149 -11.69 -21.87 -1.59
CA SER A 149 -11.29 -22.19 -2.96
C SER A 149 -9.81 -22.55 -3.08
N VAL A 150 -8.96 -21.93 -2.25
CA VAL A 150 -7.52 -22.24 -2.14
C VAL A 150 -7.22 -23.25 -1.03
N LYS A 151 -8.25 -23.90 -0.47
CA LYS A 151 -8.13 -24.95 0.57
C LYS A 151 -7.35 -24.51 1.82
N GLY A 152 -7.39 -23.22 2.15
CA GLY A 152 -6.62 -22.65 3.27
C GLY A 152 -5.12 -22.53 3.01
N GLU A 153 -4.66 -22.66 1.77
CA GLU A 153 -3.26 -22.41 1.38
C GLU A 153 -3.16 -20.98 0.84
N HIS A 154 -2.90 -20.02 1.73
CA HIS A 154 -2.93 -18.59 1.39
C HIS A 154 -1.60 -18.04 0.85
N GLY A 155 -0.59 -18.89 0.67
CA GLY A 155 0.75 -18.52 0.17
C GLY A 155 1.68 -18.03 1.27
N GLU A 156 2.75 -17.34 0.88
CA GLU A 156 3.85 -16.94 1.78
C GLU A 156 3.40 -16.07 2.96
N ILE A 157 2.33 -15.28 2.78
CA ILE A 157 1.76 -14.43 3.82
C ILE A 157 1.30 -15.25 5.04
N GLN A 158 0.81 -16.47 4.83
CA GLN A 158 0.37 -17.35 5.91
C GLN A 158 1.55 -17.82 6.77
N ASP A 159 2.68 -18.14 6.13
CA ASP A 159 3.90 -18.57 6.83
C ASP A 159 4.53 -17.39 7.57
N LEU A 160 4.52 -16.20 6.95
CA LEU A 160 5.07 -14.98 7.51
C LEU A 160 4.28 -14.49 8.75
N TYR A 161 2.96 -14.40 8.64
CA TYR A 161 2.12 -13.82 9.68
C TYR A 161 1.50 -14.84 10.64
N GLY A 162 1.39 -16.11 10.25
CA GLY A 162 0.74 -17.17 11.03
C GLY A 162 1.19 -17.22 12.50
N PRO A 163 2.50 -17.25 12.81
CA PRO A 163 2.99 -17.23 14.18
C PRO A 163 2.55 -15.99 14.97
N SER A 164 2.62 -14.81 14.33
CA SER A 164 2.26 -13.53 14.92
C SER A 164 0.76 -13.37 15.16
N LEU A 165 -0.08 -13.97 14.30
CA LEU A 165 -1.55 -13.89 14.34
C LEU A 165 -2.21 -15.01 15.16
N SER A 166 -1.44 -15.82 15.89
CA SER A 166 -1.96 -16.87 16.78
C SER A 166 -2.86 -16.35 17.91
N ASN A 167 -2.70 -15.07 18.30
CA ASN A 167 -3.47 -14.40 19.35
C ASN A 167 -4.53 -13.46 18.74
N PRO A 168 -5.82 -13.58 19.10
CA PRO A 168 -6.89 -12.70 18.61
C PRO A 168 -6.61 -11.20 18.78
N MET A 169 -5.98 -10.79 19.89
CA MET A 169 -5.64 -9.38 20.11
C MET A 169 -4.60 -8.87 19.12
N ARG A 170 -3.67 -9.74 18.70
CA ARG A 170 -2.69 -9.38 17.66
C ARG A 170 -3.34 -9.26 16.30
N ILE A 171 -4.36 -10.07 15.98
CA ILE A 171 -5.18 -9.92 14.77
C ILE A 171 -5.86 -8.55 14.74
N LEU A 172 -6.48 -8.14 15.86
CA LEU A 172 -7.14 -6.84 15.94
C LEU A 172 -6.15 -5.69 15.77
N VAL A 173 -5.01 -5.73 16.47
CA VAL A 173 -3.97 -4.70 16.34
C VAL A 173 -3.44 -4.64 14.91
N PHE A 174 -3.12 -5.79 14.32
CA PHE A 174 -2.70 -5.88 12.93
C PHE A 174 -3.72 -5.22 11.98
N GLY A 175 -5.00 -5.58 12.07
CA GLY A 175 -6.02 -5.02 11.18
C GLY A 175 -6.28 -3.53 11.37
N LEU A 176 -6.10 -2.99 12.59
CA LEU A 176 -6.17 -1.54 12.80
C LEU A 176 -5.00 -0.80 12.14
N PHE A 177 -3.78 -1.29 12.33
CA PHE A 177 -2.57 -0.66 11.80
C PHE A 177 -2.41 -0.83 10.29
N ASN A 178 -2.76 -2.00 9.75
CA ASN A 178 -2.67 -2.26 8.32
C ASN A 178 -3.68 -1.39 7.55
N ALA A 179 -4.95 -1.45 7.96
CA ALA A 179 -6.01 -0.63 7.38
C ALA A 179 -5.68 0.88 7.38
N ILE A 180 -5.15 1.46 8.47
CA ILE A 180 -4.86 2.90 8.48
C ILE A 180 -3.75 3.27 7.49
N MET A 181 -2.71 2.44 7.37
CA MET A 181 -1.60 2.68 6.45
C MET A 181 -2.08 2.61 5.00
N GLU A 182 -2.78 1.54 4.64
CA GLU A 182 -3.27 1.33 3.28
C GLU A 182 -4.37 2.36 2.90
N GLU A 183 -5.26 2.72 3.82
CA GLU A 183 -6.27 3.75 3.55
C GLU A 183 -5.65 5.14 3.38
N ILE A 184 -4.64 5.50 4.16
CA ILE A 184 -3.91 6.77 3.95
C ILE A 184 -3.21 6.75 2.59
N GLU A 185 -2.54 5.66 2.25
CA GLU A 185 -1.81 5.53 0.99
C GLU A 185 -2.75 5.63 -0.22
N PHE A 186 -3.73 4.75 -0.31
CA PHE A 186 -4.55 4.60 -1.51
C PHE A 186 -5.72 5.61 -1.56
N ARG A 187 -6.43 5.83 -0.45
CA ARG A 187 -7.63 6.68 -0.41
C ARG A 187 -7.31 8.09 0.06
N GLY A 188 -6.30 8.22 0.91
CA GLY A 188 -5.85 9.48 1.48
C GLY A 188 -5.02 10.31 0.52
N LEU A 189 -3.97 9.69 -0.03
CA LEU A 189 -2.98 10.39 -0.84
C LEU A 189 -3.17 10.14 -2.33
N MET A 190 -3.28 8.88 -2.76
CA MET A 190 -3.35 8.55 -4.19
C MET A 190 -4.63 9.07 -4.86
N ILE A 191 -5.81 8.71 -4.35
CA ILE A 191 -7.09 9.23 -4.88
C ILE A 191 -7.15 10.76 -4.77
N ALA A 192 -6.75 11.34 -3.63
CA ALA A 192 -6.79 12.79 -3.46
C ALA A 192 -5.83 13.54 -4.40
N SER A 193 -4.73 12.90 -4.83
CA SER A 193 -3.83 13.49 -5.82
C SER A 193 -4.33 13.31 -7.26
N LEU A 194 -5.03 12.21 -7.55
CA LEU A 194 -5.60 11.94 -8.88
C LEU A 194 -6.90 12.71 -9.12
N TYR A 195 -7.65 13.04 -8.05
CA TYR A 195 -8.93 13.72 -8.13
C TYR A 195 -9.14 14.62 -6.88
N PRO A 196 -8.50 15.81 -6.83
CA PRO A 196 -8.42 16.63 -5.62
C PRO A 196 -9.69 17.36 -5.20
N ASN A 197 -10.65 17.57 -6.11
CA ASN A 197 -11.84 18.41 -5.86
C ASN A 197 -13.19 17.73 -6.13
N PRO A 198 -13.48 16.53 -5.57
CA PRO A 198 -14.74 15.82 -5.82
C PRO A 198 -15.97 16.60 -5.34
N ILE A 199 -15.84 17.47 -4.33
CA ILE A 199 -16.98 18.21 -3.73
C ILE A 199 -17.40 19.42 -4.57
N GLN A 200 -16.48 20.05 -5.31
CA GLN A 200 -16.79 21.28 -6.07
C GLN A 200 -17.81 21.04 -7.19
N GLU A 201 -17.97 19.79 -7.63
CA GLU A 201 -19.00 19.39 -8.61
C GLU A 201 -20.42 19.26 -8.00
N SER A 202 -20.57 19.36 -6.68
CA SER A 202 -21.89 19.38 -6.06
C SER A 202 -22.44 20.81 -6.04
N GLU A 203 -23.45 21.08 -6.86
CA GLU A 203 -24.12 22.39 -6.97
C GLU A 203 -24.69 22.91 -5.63
N ALA A 204 -24.74 22.10 -4.58
CA ALA A 204 -25.33 22.45 -3.28
C ALA A 204 -24.57 21.90 -2.05
N GLY A 205 -23.32 21.47 -2.20
CA GLY A 205 -22.52 20.96 -1.08
C GLY A 205 -22.96 19.59 -0.55
N TYR A 206 -23.73 18.84 -1.35
CA TYR A 206 -24.14 17.47 -1.04
C TYR A 206 -23.17 16.44 -1.62
N PRO A 207 -22.97 15.28 -0.97
CA PRO A 207 -22.14 14.22 -1.52
C PRO A 207 -22.62 13.78 -2.91
N LEU A 208 -21.69 13.46 -3.80
CA LEU A 208 -22.01 12.93 -5.12
C LEU A 208 -22.74 11.58 -4.97
N SER A 209 -23.75 11.34 -5.81
CA SER A 209 -24.31 9.99 -5.95
C SER A 209 -23.31 9.08 -6.65
N PHE A 210 -23.39 7.76 -6.41
CA PHE A 210 -22.54 6.80 -7.12
C PHE A 210 -22.66 6.93 -8.64
N SER A 211 -23.87 7.19 -9.15
CA SER A 211 -24.10 7.41 -10.58
C SER A 211 -23.35 8.60 -11.15
N LYS A 212 -23.21 9.70 -10.40
CA LYS A 212 -22.43 10.86 -10.83
C LYS A 212 -20.94 10.57 -10.83
N ILE A 213 -20.44 9.87 -9.80
CA ILE A 213 -19.04 9.44 -9.73
C ILE A 213 -18.68 8.55 -10.94
N LEU A 214 -19.55 7.59 -11.27
CA LEU A 214 -19.34 6.69 -12.41
C LEU A 214 -19.48 7.39 -13.78
N ALA A 215 -20.16 8.54 -13.83
CA ALA A 215 -20.24 9.37 -15.03
C ALA A 215 -19.03 10.31 -15.19
N SER A 216 -18.29 10.59 -14.10
CA SER A 216 -17.06 11.38 -14.14
C SER A 216 -15.90 10.55 -14.66
N SER A 217 -15.34 10.93 -15.81
CA SER A 217 -14.16 10.27 -16.36
C SER A 217 -12.96 10.34 -15.41
N GLU A 218 -12.79 11.47 -14.72
CA GLU A 218 -11.68 11.69 -13.79
C GLU A 218 -11.82 10.80 -12.54
N GLY A 219 -13.02 10.77 -11.95
CA GLY A 219 -13.32 9.91 -10.80
C GLY A 219 -13.12 8.42 -11.13
N VAL A 220 -13.60 7.98 -12.31
CA VAL A 220 -13.42 6.59 -12.76
C VAL A 220 -11.95 6.27 -13.01
N ILE A 221 -11.18 7.15 -13.64
CA ILE A 221 -9.73 6.95 -13.87
C ILE A 221 -8.99 6.85 -12.54
N ALA A 222 -9.25 7.77 -11.60
CA ALA A 222 -8.60 7.78 -10.29
C ALA A 222 -8.84 6.48 -9.52
N VAL A 223 -10.10 6.03 -9.43
CA VAL A 223 -10.46 4.78 -8.75
C VAL A 223 -9.90 3.56 -9.48
N SER A 224 -9.88 3.57 -10.82
CA SER A 224 -9.35 2.45 -11.62
C SER A 224 -7.84 2.28 -11.45
N ILE A 225 -7.07 3.38 -11.49
CA ILE A 225 -5.61 3.33 -11.25
C ILE A 225 -5.33 2.78 -9.84
N GLN A 226 -6.01 3.34 -8.85
CA GLN A 226 -5.86 2.94 -7.45
C GLN A 226 -6.19 1.46 -7.23
N CYS A 227 -7.29 0.97 -7.81
CA CYS A 227 -7.71 -0.41 -7.59
C CYS A 227 -6.83 -1.43 -8.31
N ILE A 228 -6.28 -1.08 -9.48
CA ILE A 228 -5.33 -1.92 -10.21
C ILE A 228 -4.03 -2.06 -9.40
N LEU A 229 -3.49 -0.96 -8.90
CA LEU A 229 -2.26 -0.97 -8.07
C LEU A 229 -2.47 -1.78 -6.79
N PHE A 230 -3.58 -1.53 -6.08
CA PHE A 230 -3.97 -2.30 -4.89
C PHE A 230 -4.10 -3.80 -5.20
N GLY A 231 -4.70 -4.13 -6.34
CA GLY A 231 -4.86 -5.48 -6.83
C GLY A 231 -3.53 -6.19 -7.05
N PHE A 232 -2.57 -5.52 -7.70
CA PHE A 232 -1.24 -6.06 -7.97
C PHE A 232 -0.44 -6.30 -6.69
N ASP A 233 -0.47 -5.38 -5.74
CA ASP A 233 0.18 -5.53 -4.44
C ASP A 233 -0.27 -6.82 -3.74
N HIS A 234 -1.58 -7.06 -3.76
CA HIS A 234 -2.18 -8.23 -3.17
C HIS A 234 -1.88 -9.51 -3.94
N ALA A 235 -1.95 -9.46 -5.26
CA ALA A 235 -1.69 -10.61 -6.11
C ALA A 235 -0.27 -11.16 -5.95
N LEU A 236 0.71 -10.27 -5.74
CA LEU A 236 2.13 -10.62 -5.65
C LEU A 236 2.54 -11.03 -4.23
N ASN A 237 2.15 -10.25 -3.22
CA ASN A 237 2.70 -10.39 -1.87
C ASN A 237 1.66 -10.28 -0.74
N GLY A 238 0.40 -9.93 -1.04
CA GLY A 238 -0.62 -9.65 -0.03
C GLY A 238 -1.66 -10.77 0.13
N PHE A 239 -2.81 -10.44 0.72
CA PHE A 239 -3.93 -11.37 0.86
C PHE A 239 -5.22 -10.76 0.29
N PRO A 240 -5.85 -11.34 -0.74
CA PRO A 240 -5.59 -12.68 -1.26
C PRO A 240 -4.53 -12.69 -2.37
N THR A 241 -3.77 -13.79 -2.48
CA THR A 241 -2.67 -13.95 -3.43
C THR A 241 -3.12 -14.46 -4.81
N GLY A 242 -2.26 -14.26 -5.82
CA GLY A 242 -2.42 -14.82 -7.17
C GLY A 242 -3.52 -14.16 -8.01
N PRO A 243 -3.85 -14.74 -9.19
CA PRO A 243 -4.78 -14.12 -10.13
C PRO A 243 -6.22 -13.97 -9.60
N SER A 244 -6.72 -14.95 -8.84
CA SER A 244 -8.04 -14.82 -8.20
C SER A 244 -8.03 -13.79 -7.07
N GLY A 245 -6.90 -13.68 -6.36
CA GLY A 245 -6.66 -12.65 -5.37
C GLY A 245 -6.68 -11.25 -5.97
N PHE A 246 -5.97 -11.04 -7.09
CA PHE A 246 -6.00 -9.79 -7.87
C PHE A 246 -7.42 -9.33 -8.16
N VAL A 247 -8.25 -10.21 -8.71
CA VAL A 247 -9.63 -9.85 -9.09
C VAL A 247 -10.46 -9.46 -7.87
N LEU A 248 -10.31 -10.21 -6.77
CA LEU A 248 -11.03 -9.94 -5.52
C LEU A 248 -10.58 -8.61 -4.91
N SER A 249 -9.28 -8.41 -4.73
CA SER A 249 -8.72 -7.21 -4.10
C SER A 249 -8.90 -5.97 -4.97
N ALA A 250 -8.75 -6.05 -6.29
CA ALA A 250 -9.02 -4.93 -7.20
C ALA A 250 -10.51 -4.55 -7.22
N GLY A 251 -11.42 -5.54 -7.31
CA GLY A 251 -12.87 -5.27 -7.27
C GLY A 251 -13.31 -4.66 -5.94
N TRP A 252 -12.78 -5.19 -4.84
CA TRP A 252 -13.00 -4.64 -3.51
C TRP A 252 -12.43 -3.22 -3.36
N ALA A 253 -11.21 -3.00 -3.86
CA ALA A 253 -10.56 -1.71 -3.77
C ALA A 253 -11.27 -0.64 -4.59
N PHE A 254 -11.82 -1.01 -5.75
CA PHE A 254 -12.68 -0.17 -6.58
C PHE A 254 -13.93 0.27 -5.79
N ALA A 255 -14.61 -0.66 -5.12
CA ALA A 255 -15.78 -0.36 -4.30
C ALA A 255 -15.46 0.61 -3.14
N LEU A 256 -14.32 0.42 -2.46
CA LEU A 256 -13.84 1.37 -1.44
C LEU A 256 -13.47 2.73 -2.02
N GLY A 257 -12.85 2.78 -3.21
CA GLY A 257 -12.54 4.03 -3.90
C GLY A 257 -13.80 4.83 -4.24
N LEU A 258 -14.85 4.17 -4.73
CA LEU A 258 -16.16 4.80 -4.94
C LEU A 258 -16.75 5.33 -3.62
N LEU A 259 -16.70 4.52 -2.56
CA LEU A 259 -17.20 4.94 -1.24
C LEU A 259 -16.42 6.15 -0.70
N ARG A 260 -15.09 6.18 -0.90
CA ARG A 260 -14.24 7.32 -0.52
C ARG A 260 -14.62 8.59 -1.26
N LEU A 261 -14.89 8.51 -2.56
CA LEU A 261 -15.32 9.66 -3.36
C LEU A 261 -16.71 10.16 -2.96
N LYS A 262 -17.62 9.23 -2.66
CA LYS A 262 -18.98 9.55 -2.21
C LYS A 262 -19.01 10.18 -0.81
N SER A 263 -18.38 9.54 0.16
CA SER A 263 -18.35 10.04 1.55
C SER A 263 -17.46 11.26 1.68
N ASN A 264 -16.53 11.47 0.76
CA ASN A 264 -15.44 12.42 0.92
C ASN A 264 -14.66 12.28 2.25
N GLY A 265 -14.59 11.07 2.82
CA GLY A 265 -13.82 10.81 4.03
C GLY A 265 -13.38 9.35 4.10
N ILE A 266 -12.34 9.08 4.90
CA ILE A 266 -11.79 7.71 5.02
C ILE A 266 -12.44 6.87 6.12
N ALA A 267 -13.29 7.44 6.96
CA ALA A 267 -13.78 6.74 8.16
C ALA A 267 -14.56 5.45 7.82
N LEU A 268 -15.48 5.51 6.84
CA LEU A 268 -16.23 4.33 6.41
C LEU A 268 -15.34 3.29 5.74
N THR A 269 -14.42 3.71 4.87
CA THR A 269 -13.53 2.79 4.17
C THR A 269 -12.57 2.11 5.16
N TYR A 270 -12.04 2.86 6.13
CA TYR A 270 -11.21 2.35 7.21
C TYR A 270 -11.93 1.30 8.05
N ILE A 271 -13.16 1.54 8.50
CA ILE A 271 -13.91 0.55 9.29
C ILE A 271 -14.11 -0.75 8.49
N ILE A 272 -14.49 -0.65 7.22
CA ILE A 272 -14.67 -1.81 6.35
C ILE A 272 -13.35 -2.56 6.16
N HIS A 273 -12.25 -1.83 5.97
CA HIS A 273 -10.91 -2.39 5.83
C HIS A 273 -10.47 -3.13 7.10
N VAL A 274 -10.63 -2.54 8.28
CA VAL A 274 -10.33 -3.22 9.56
C VAL A 274 -11.09 -4.55 9.67
N ILE A 275 -12.37 -4.58 9.28
CA ILE A 275 -13.16 -5.82 9.29
C ILE A 275 -12.60 -6.86 8.30
N ALA A 276 -12.17 -6.42 7.11
CA ALA A 276 -11.52 -7.28 6.14
C ALA A 276 -10.23 -7.88 6.72
N ASP A 277 -9.34 -7.06 7.29
CA ASP A 277 -8.06 -7.51 7.84
C ASP A 277 -8.22 -8.42 9.05
N VAL A 278 -9.18 -8.13 9.93
CA VAL A 278 -9.52 -9.01 11.04
C VAL A 278 -10.01 -10.36 10.51
N THR A 279 -10.84 -10.37 9.47
CA THR A 279 -11.32 -11.60 8.81
C THR A 279 -10.14 -12.38 8.24
N ILE A 280 -9.23 -11.71 7.52
CA ILE A 280 -8.00 -12.30 6.96
C ILE A 280 -7.15 -12.93 8.07
N GLY A 281 -6.92 -12.20 9.16
CA GLY A 281 -6.12 -12.71 10.28
C GLY A 281 -6.74 -13.95 10.94
N PHE A 282 -8.07 -14.00 11.05
CA PHE A 282 -8.76 -15.21 11.50
C PHE A 282 -8.66 -16.36 10.50
N LEU A 283 -8.75 -16.11 9.19
CA LEU A 283 -8.59 -17.13 8.15
C LEU A 283 -7.18 -17.73 8.16
N ILE A 284 -6.15 -16.89 8.26
CA ILE A 284 -4.74 -17.32 8.40
C ILE A 284 -4.58 -18.16 9.65
N ARG A 285 -5.11 -17.70 10.79
CA ARG A 285 -5.04 -18.44 12.06
C ARG A 285 -5.74 -19.79 11.98
N ALA A 286 -6.92 -19.88 11.36
CA ALA A 286 -7.67 -21.13 11.22
C ALA A 286 -6.96 -22.13 10.29
N SER A 287 -6.18 -21.63 9.32
CA SER A 287 -5.48 -22.44 8.33
C SER A 287 -4.05 -22.78 8.73
N ALA A 288 -3.53 -22.18 9.81
CA ALA A 288 -2.20 -22.46 10.34
C ALA A 288 -2.09 -23.93 10.75
N LYS A 289 -1.23 -24.70 10.06
CA LYS A 289 -0.90 -26.06 10.47
C LYS A 289 -0.19 -26.01 11.84
N PRO A 290 -0.49 -26.92 12.78
CA PRO A 290 0.31 -27.05 13.99
C PRO A 290 1.74 -27.37 13.56
N SER A 291 2.63 -26.37 13.63
CA SER A 291 4.02 -26.58 13.27
C SER A 291 4.64 -27.52 14.29
N LYS A 292 5.26 -28.61 13.81
CA LYS A 292 6.02 -29.55 14.63
C LYS A 292 7.21 -28.91 15.38
N LYS A 293 7.57 -27.66 15.06
CA LYS A 293 8.68 -26.91 15.67
C LYS A 293 8.29 -26.12 16.92
N TRP A 294 7.00 -26.05 17.28
CA TRP A 294 6.52 -25.28 18.45
C TRP A 294 5.97 -26.15 19.59
N ALA A 295 6.21 -27.46 19.54
CA ALA A 295 5.97 -28.41 20.64
C ALA A 295 7.32 -28.86 21.20
#